data_AF-A0A5P1FAV7-F1
#
_entry.id   AF-A0A5P1FAV7-F1
#
_cell.length_a   1.000
_cell.length_b   1.000
_cell.length_c   1.000
_cell.angle_alpha   90.00
_cell.angle_beta   90.00
_cell.angle_gamma   90.00
#
_symmetry.space_group_name_H-M   'P 1'
#
loop_
_entity.id
_entity.type
_entity.pdbx_description
1 polymer ?
#
loop_
_entity_poly.entity_id
_entity_poly.type
_entity_poly.pdbx_seq_one_letter_code
_entity_poly.pdbx_strand_id
1 'polypeptide(L)'
;MEDTMDDIDEEMMDSESESKYEEVPLTEPSKAAIHNKEGLLKKLEDIVWPENADWIHRLTTDYDLPADIDVNNDDLAREMSFYTQALDGTRQAFGKLQALGLPFLRPPDYYAKMVKSDSHMLKIKGKRLEEKKIEEAEERKKARESKIIAKEVQTQKNKERAKRKKEDIESVKKWRK
;
A
#
# COMPACT_ATOMS: atom_id res chain seq x y z
N MET A 1 -22.22 54.87 24.38
CA MET A 1 -21.97 53.55 24.99
C MET A 1 -22.28 52.55 23.88
N GLU A 2 -21.46 52.35 22.86
CA GLU A 2 -20.00 52.24 22.82
C GLU A 2 -19.48 51.42 24.00
N ASP A 3 -19.54 50.10 23.82
CA ASP A 3 -18.65 49.15 24.47
C ASP A 3 -17.81 48.52 23.34
N THR A 4 -16.58 49.00 23.30
CA THR A 4 -15.45 48.52 22.53
C THR A 4 -14.62 47.71 23.52
N MET A 5 -14.42 46.41 23.29
CA MET A 5 -13.28 45.61 23.77
C MET A 5 -13.51 44.18 23.27
N ASP A 6 -12.71 43.63 22.35
CA ASP A 6 -11.29 43.27 22.46
C ASP A 6 -11.25 41.73 22.44
N ASP A 7 -11.08 41.15 21.25
CA ASP A 7 -10.65 39.76 21.08
C ASP A 7 -9.82 39.68 19.78
N ILE A 8 -8.69 40.38 19.87
CA ILE A 8 -7.34 39.92 19.52
C ILE A 8 -7.28 38.92 18.35
N ASP A 9 -6.77 39.44 17.22
CA ASP A 9 -6.19 38.69 16.11
C ASP A 9 -5.37 37.49 16.59
N GLU A 10 -5.91 36.28 16.41
CA GLU A 10 -5.19 35.00 16.48
C GLU A 10 -4.27 34.80 15.24
N GLU A 11 -3.63 35.87 14.75
CA GLU A 11 -2.41 35.74 13.93
C GLU A 11 -1.21 35.46 14.85
N MET A 12 -1.29 34.35 15.58
CA MET A 12 -0.15 33.74 16.24
C MET A 12 0.71 33.05 15.19
N MET A 13 1.63 33.84 14.64
CA MET A 13 3.00 33.50 14.23
C MET A 13 3.39 32.03 14.49
N ASP A 14 3.01 31.14 13.57
CA ASP A 14 3.59 29.81 13.46
C ASP A 14 4.90 29.93 12.65
N SER A 15 5.93 30.44 13.31
CA SER A 15 7.30 30.31 12.84
C SER A 15 7.87 28.99 13.35
N GLU A 16 7.26 27.88 12.93
CA GLU A 16 7.95 26.60 12.90
C GLU A 16 9.02 26.69 11.82
N SER A 17 10.22 27.09 12.23
CA SER A 17 11.43 26.82 11.46
C SER A 17 11.64 25.30 11.45
N GLU A 18 10.93 24.60 10.57
CA GLU A 18 11.34 23.29 10.09
C GLU A 18 12.73 23.48 9.47
N SER A 19 13.76 23.27 10.28
CA SER A 19 15.08 22.91 9.77
C SER A 19 14.93 21.53 9.16
N LYS A 20 14.42 21.52 7.92
CA LYS A 20 14.40 20.35 7.06
C LYS A 20 15.86 20.02 6.73
N TYR A 21 16.51 19.29 7.63
CA TYR A 21 17.72 18.56 7.32
C TYR A 21 17.30 17.51 6.29
N GLU A 22 17.26 17.89 5.02
CA GLU A 22 17.26 16.92 3.94
C GLU A 22 18.61 16.22 4.02
N GLU A 23 18.59 15.05 4.65
CA GLU A 23 19.72 14.14 4.72
C GLU A 23 19.96 13.62 3.30
N VAL A 24 20.77 14.36 2.53
CA VAL A 24 21.13 13.97 1.17
C VAL A 24 22.03 12.74 1.28
N PRO A 25 21.61 11.56 0.78
CA PRO A 25 22.47 10.39 0.80
C PRO A 25 23.69 10.68 -0.08
N LEU A 26 24.87 10.74 0.55
CA LEU A 26 26.12 10.87 -0.18
C LEU A 26 26.33 9.59 -1.00
N THR A 27 26.37 9.73 -2.32
CA THR A 27 26.59 8.63 -3.26
C THR A 27 27.98 8.03 -3.15
N GLU A 28 28.93 8.74 -2.54
CA GLU A 28 30.28 8.27 -2.28
C GLU A 28 30.66 8.50 -0.82
N PRO A 29 31.33 7.53 -0.17
CA PRO A 29 31.84 7.72 1.19
C PRO A 29 32.85 8.87 1.19
N SER A 30 32.77 9.71 2.23
CA SER A 30 33.75 10.78 2.45
C SER A 30 35.17 10.22 2.40
N LYS A 31 36.10 10.95 1.76
CA LYS A 31 37.50 10.54 1.60
C LYS A 31 38.23 10.31 2.94
N ALA A 32 37.66 10.79 4.05
CA ALA A 32 38.15 10.60 5.42
C ALA A 32 37.41 9.48 6.20
N ALA A 33 36.51 8.73 5.56
CA ALA A 33 35.76 7.67 6.21
C ALA A 33 36.69 6.49 6.53
N ILE A 34 36.96 6.26 7.81
CA ILE A 34 37.72 5.11 8.31
C ILE A 34 36.73 4.13 8.93
N HIS A 35 36.73 2.88 8.47
CA HIS A 35 35.91 1.81 9.04
C HIS A 35 36.52 1.30 10.36
N ASN A 36 36.28 2.04 11.46
CA ASN A 36 36.74 1.67 12.80
C ASN A 36 35.80 0.64 13.45
N LYS A 37 35.99 -0.64 13.11
CA LYS A 37 35.18 -1.74 13.63
C LYS A 37 35.26 -1.88 15.16
N GLU A 38 36.43 -1.69 15.75
CA GLU A 38 36.65 -1.82 17.20
C GLU A 38 35.89 -0.75 17.97
N GLY A 39 35.93 0.50 17.50
CA GLY A 39 35.17 1.60 18.08
C GLY A 39 33.65 1.39 17.99
N LEU A 40 33.17 0.83 16.88
CA LEU A 40 31.75 0.49 16.70
C LEU A 40 31.30 -0.59 17.69
N LEU A 41 32.07 -1.66 17.86
CA LEU A 41 31.76 -2.72 18.82
C LEU A 41 31.75 -2.21 20.26
N LYS A 42 32.75 -1.39 20.63
CA LYS A 42 32.79 -0.76 21.95
C LYS A 42 31.57 0.13 22.22
N LYS A 43 31.13 0.90 21.22
CA LYS A 43 29.91 1.71 21.32
C LYS A 43 28.64 0.89 21.35
N LEU A 44 28.61 -0.23 20.66
CA LEU A 44 27.50 -1.16 20.74
C LEU A 44 27.37 -1.70 22.17
N GLU A 45 28.47 -2.14 22.79
CA GLU A 45 28.48 -2.58 24.19
C GLU A 45 27.96 -1.51 25.17
N ASP A 46 28.31 -0.24 24.94
CA ASP A 46 27.83 0.89 25.76
C ASP A 46 26.31 1.13 25.65
N ILE A 47 25.69 0.83 24.49
CA ILE A 47 24.29 1.18 24.17
C ILE A 47 23.34 -0.02 24.31
N VAL A 48 23.88 -1.25 24.23
CA VAL A 48 23.09 -2.48 24.21
C VAL A 48 22.21 -2.60 25.45
N TRP A 49 20.97 -3.01 25.22
CA TRP A 49 20.01 -3.29 26.29
C TRP A 49 20.48 -4.51 27.10
N PRO A 50 20.26 -4.51 28.43
CA PRO A 50 20.57 -5.66 29.28
C PRO A 50 19.97 -6.97 28.75
N GLU A 51 20.75 -8.06 28.76
CA GLU A 51 20.30 -9.36 28.24
C GLU A 51 19.11 -9.94 29.02
N ASN A 52 19.01 -9.62 30.32
CA ASN A 52 17.97 -10.09 31.25
C ASN A 52 16.61 -9.40 31.07
N ALA A 53 16.46 -8.55 30.05
CA ALA A 53 15.25 -7.82 29.81
C ALA A 53 14.18 -8.64 29.10
N ASP A 54 12.97 -8.64 29.66
CA ASP A 54 11.82 -9.24 29.01
C ASP A 54 11.56 -8.59 27.64
N TRP A 55 11.11 -9.41 26.70
CA TRP A 55 10.83 -8.98 25.33
C TRP A 55 9.82 -7.82 25.28
N ILE A 56 8.91 -7.72 26.25
CA ILE A 56 7.88 -6.68 26.33
C ILE A 56 8.46 -5.25 26.41
N HIS A 57 9.70 -5.10 26.89
CA HIS A 57 10.36 -3.79 26.94
C HIS A 57 10.99 -3.40 25.62
N ARG A 58 11.29 -4.38 24.76
CA ARG A 58 11.91 -4.16 23.44
C ARG A 58 10.85 -4.05 22.35
N LEU A 59 9.83 -4.93 22.38
CA LEU A 59 8.79 -5.07 21.35
C LEU A 59 9.34 -5.21 19.92
N THR A 60 10.59 -5.64 19.78
CA THR A 60 11.25 -5.82 18.49
C THR A 60 11.14 -7.26 18.02
N THR A 61 10.99 -7.45 16.71
CA THR A 61 11.04 -8.77 16.06
C THR A 61 11.99 -8.68 14.89
N ASP A 62 12.96 -9.59 14.87
CA ASP A 62 13.90 -9.71 13.77
C ASP A 62 13.23 -10.48 12.63
N TYR A 63 13.47 -10.03 11.41
CA TYR A 63 12.95 -10.68 10.20
C TYR A 63 14.13 -11.01 9.29
N ASP A 64 14.34 -12.29 9.03
CA ASP A 64 15.37 -12.76 8.12
C ASP A 64 14.92 -12.50 6.69
N LEU A 65 15.54 -11.50 6.05
CA LEU A 65 15.23 -11.16 4.67
C LEU A 65 15.69 -12.29 3.74
N PRO A 66 14.84 -12.82 2.85
CA PRO A 66 15.30 -13.70 1.79
C PRO A 66 16.21 -12.92 0.83
N ALA A 67 17.34 -13.53 0.46
CA ALA A 67 18.48 -12.86 -0.19
C ALA A 67 18.23 -12.35 -1.63
N ASP A 68 17.07 -12.60 -2.23
CA ASP A 68 16.88 -12.52 -3.68
C ASP A 68 15.61 -11.74 -4.07
N ILE A 69 15.37 -10.61 -3.40
CA ILE A 69 14.30 -9.69 -3.82
C ILE A 69 14.93 -8.68 -4.78
N ASP A 70 14.56 -8.74 -6.06
CA ASP A 70 14.95 -7.75 -7.08
C ASP A 70 14.16 -6.44 -6.86
N VAL A 71 14.60 -5.67 -5.86
CA VAL A 71 13.92 -4.46 -5.34
C VAL A 71 14.20 -3.22 -6.21
N ASN A 72 15.11 -3.31 -7.19
CA ASN A 72 15.71 -2.11 -7.77
C ASN A 72 14.84 -1.40 -8.82
N ASN A 73 13.89 -2.09 -9.47
CA ASN A 73 13.09 -1.51 -10.56
C ASN A 73 11.57 -1.73 -10.47
N ASP A 74 11.07 -2.57 -9.56
CA ASP A 74 9.63 -2.82 -9.38
C ASP A 74 9.16 -2.36 -7.99
N ASP A 75 8.51 -1.20 -7.95
CA ASP A 75 7.99 -0.62 -6.72
C ASP A 75 6.86 -1.47 -6.11
N LEU A 76 6.04 -2.13 -6.94
CA LEU A 76 4.96 -2.98 -6.45
C LEU A 76 5.52 -4.22 -5.74
N ALA A 77 6.56 -4.83 -6.32
CA ALA A 77 7.24 -5.97 -5.70
C ALA A 77 7.93 -5.57 -4.38
N ARG A 78 8.48 -4.36 -4.32
CA ARG A 78 9.06 -3.78 -3.10
C ARG A 78 8.02 -3.50 -2.02
N GLU A 79 6.88 -2.91 -2.37
CA GLU A 79 5.80 -2.69 -1.41
C GLU A 79 5.27 -4.01 -0.85
N MET A 80 5.15 -5.02 -1.72
CA MET A 80 4.74 -6.37 -1.31
C MET A 80 5.74 -7.02 -0.35
N SER A 81 7.05 -6.83 -0.52
CA SER A 81 8.04 -7.37 0.42
C SER A 81 8.01 -6.68 1.78
N PHE A 82 7.83 -5.35 1.82
CA PHE A 82 7.62 -4.64 3.08
C PHE A 82 6.33 -5.08 3.78
N TYR A 83 5.27 -5.31 3.02
CA TYR A 83 4.01 -5.81 3.56
C TYR A 83 4.16 -7.21 4.17
N THR A 84 4.82 -8.14 3.48
CA THR A 84 5.03 -9.50 4.01
C THR A 84 5.94 -9.51 5.24
N GLN A 85 7.00 -8.71 5.25
CA GLN A 85 7.86 -8.50 6.41
C GLN A 85 7.08 -8.00 7.63
N ALA A 86 6.27 -6.94 7.45
CA ALA A 86 5.48 -6.38 8.53
C ALA A 86 4.43 -7.39 9.05
N LEU A 87 3.79 -8.13 8.14
CA LEU A 87 2.79 -9.13 8.47
C LEU A 87 3.38 -10.30 9.28
N ASP A 88 4.56 -10.79 8.90
CA ASP A 88 5.21 -11.86 9.64
C ASP A 88 5.69 -11.41 11.03
N GLY A 89 6.34 -10.24 11.11
CA GLY A 89 6.72 -9.65 12.40
C GLY A 89 5.51 -9.45 13.33
N THR A 90 4.38 -9.01 12.78
CA THR A 90 3.13 -8.87 13.55
C THR A 90 2.62 -10.22 14.06
N ARG A 91 2.67 -11.30 13.25
CA ARG A 91 2.29 -12.65 13.69
C ARG A 91 3.17 -13.17 14.81
N GLN A 92 4.48 -12.99 14.70
CA GLN A 92 5.42 -13.36 15.75
C GLN A 92 5.15 -12.61 17.05
N ALA A 93 4.92 -11.29 16.96
CA ALA A 93 4.55 -10.45 18.09
C ALA A 93 3.23 -10.89 18.75
N PHE A 94 2.21 -11.24 17.95
CA PHE A 94 0.94 -11.76 18.48
C PHE A 94 1.14 -13.04 19.28
N GLY A 95 1.93 -14.01 18.78
CA GLY A 95 2.21 -15.24 19.50
C GLY A 95 2.87 -14.97 20.86
N LYS A 96 3.83 -14.04 20.91
CA LYS A 96 4.50 -13.63 22.16
C LYS A 96 3.54 -12.94 23.14
N LEU A 97 2.73 -11.99 22.65
CA LEU A 97 1.75 -11.27 23.49
C LEU A 97 0.67 -12.20 24.05
N GLN A 98 0.22 -13.16 23.25
CA GLN A 98 -0.74 -14.17 23.67
C GLN A 98 -0.15 -15.11 24.74
N ALA A 99 1.11 -15.52 24.60
CA ALA A 99 1.79 -16.34 25.61
C ALA A 99 1.96 -15.61 26.95
N LEU A 100 2.13 -14.28 26.93
CA LEU A 100 2.18 -13.42 28.12
C LEU A 100 0.79 -13.11 28.70
N GLY A 101 -0.30 -13.47 28.01
CA GLY A 101 -1.66 -13.20 28.46
C GLY A 101 -2.06 -11.72 28.43
N LEU A 102 -1.38 -10.90 27.62
CA LEU A 102 -1.63 -9.45 27.55
C LEU A 102 -2.72 -9.11 26.50
N PRO A 103 -3.65 -8.20 26.80
CA PRO A 103 -4.61 -7.71 25.82
C PRO A 103 -3.91 -6.81 24.79
N PHE A 104 -4.04 -7.17 23.52
CA PHE A 104 -3.36 -6.44 22.43
C PHE A 104 -4.32 -5.84 21.40
N LEU A 105 -5.58 -6.27 21.37
CA LEU A 105 -6.59 -5.71 20.47
C LEU A 105 -7.17 -4.45 21.08
N ARG A 106 -7.26 -3.38 20.28
CA ARG A 106 -7.98 -2.17 20.66
C ARG A 106 -9.48 -2.51 20.86
N PRO A 107 -10.04 -2.31 22.06
CA PRO A 107 -11.48 -2.48 22.27
C PRO A 107 -12.28 -1.48 21.42
N PRO A 108 -13.44 -1.88 20.86
CA PRO A 108 -14.25 -1.00 20.02
C PRO A 108 -14.82 0.20 20.80
N ASP A 109 -14.95 0.05 22.12
CA ASP A 109 -15.49 1.06 23.03
C ASP A 109 -14.40 1.94 23.67
N TYR A 110 -13.14 1.82 23.24
CA TYR A 110 -12.05 2.63 23.75
C TYR A 110 -11.79 3.84 22.83
N TYR A 111 -12.31 4.99 23.24
CA TYR A 111 -12.15 6.28 22.56
C TYR A 111 -10.96 7.07 23.14
N ALA A 112 -9.85 7.03 22.41
CA ALA A 112 -8.65 7.82 22.70
C ALA A 112 -8.25 8.62 21.45
N LYS A 113 -7.42 9.65 21.62
CA LYS A 113 -6.91 10.46 20.50
C LYS A 113 -6.11 9.56 19.55
N MET A 114 -6.57 9.47 18.31
CA MET A 114 -5.90 8.74 17.23
C MET A 114 -4.89 9.66 16.52
N VAL A 115 -3.95 9.06 15.77
CA VAL A 115 -2.93 9.82 15.00
C VAL A 115 -3.57 10.75 13.96
N LYS A 116 -4.66 10.31 13.33
CA LYS A 116 -5.43 11.09 12.35
C LYS A 116 -6.79 11.46 12.94
N SER A 117 -7.25 12.69 12.68
CA SER A 117 -8.58 13.15 13.11
C SER A 117 -9.71 12.49 12.33
N ASP A 118 -10.88 12.42 12.95
CA ASP A 118 -12.09 11.87 12.31
C ASP A 118 -12.50 12.68 11.08
N SER A 119 -12.35 14.00 11.12
CA SER A 119 -12.63 14.87 9.97
C SER A 119 -11.70 14.56 8.78
N HIS A 120 -10.43 14.24 9.03
CA HIS A 120 -9.50 13.81 8.00
C HIS A 120 -9.88 12.42 7.44
N MET A 121 -10.23 11.47 8.30
CA MET A 121 -10.63 10.12 7.89
C MET A 121 -11.95 10.11 7.09
N LEU A 122 -12.90 11.00 7.41
CA LEU A 122 -14.12 11.19 6.64
C LEU A 122 -13.83 11.66 5.21
N LYS A 123 -12.86 12.57 5.02
CA LYS A 123 -12.43 13.00 3.68
C LYS A 123 -11.84 11.85 2.88
N ILE A 124 -10.98 11.02 3.49
CA ILE A 124 -10.41 9.83 2.83
C ILE A 124 -11.51 8.86 2.43
N LYS A 125 -12.46 8.57 3.34
CA LYS A 125 -13.59 7.69 3.06
C LYS A 125 -14.46 8.22 1.93
N GLY A 126 -14.67 9.54 1.86
CA GLY A 126 -15.37 10.21 0.77
C GLY A 126 -14.72 9.95 -0.58
N LYS A 127 -13.41 10.17 -0.71
CA LYS A 127 -12.66 9.91 -1.94
C LYS A 127 -12.76 8.45 -2.39
N ARG A 128 -12.60 7.50 -1.47
CA ARG A 128 -12.72 6.06 -1.77
C ARG A 128 -14.11 5.67 -2.27
N LEU A 129 -15.17 6.30 -1.75
CA LEU A 129 -16.53 6.05 -2.23
C LEU A 129 -16.76 6.63 -3.63
N GLU A 130 -16.12 7.75 -3.95
CA GLU A 130 -16.16 8.35 -5.28
C GLU A 130 -15.45 7.48 -6.32
N GLU A 131 -14.24 6.99 -6.01
CA GLU A 131 -13.49 6.05 -6.86
C GLU A 131 -14.31 4.79 -7.19
N LYS A 132 -14.97 4.19 -6.19
CA LYS A 132 -15.86 3.04 -6.42
C LYS A 132 -17.02 3.35 -7.36
N LYS A 133 -17.61 4.54 -7.29
CA LYS A 133 -18.70 4.94 -8.20
C LYS A 133 -18.21 5.06 -9.65
N ILE A 134 -16.97 5.51 -9.85
CA ILE A 134 -16.33 5.60 -11.17
C ILE A 134 -16.08 4.19 -11.70
N GLU A 135 -15.50 3.30 -10.89
CA GLU A 135 -15.24 1.90 -11.25
C GLU A 135 -16.54 1.17 -11.67
N GLU A 136 -17.60 1.28 -10.89
CA GLU A 136 -18.90 0.70 -11.25
C GLU A 136 -19.48 1.29 -12.55
N ALA A 137 -19.24 2.58 -12.83
CA ALA A 137 -19.70 3.20 -14.06
C ALA A 137 -18.90 2.68 -15.28
N GLU A 138 -17.60 2.46 -15.12
CA GLU A 138 -16.74 1.86 -16.14
C GLU A 138 -17.09 0.40 -16.41
N GLU A 139 -17.34 -0.39 -15.36
CA GLU A 139 -17.81 -1.77 -15.51
C GLU A 139 -19.14 -1.82 -16.27
N ARG A 140 -20.08 -0.91 -15.95
CA ARG A 140 -21.36 -0.81 -16.68
C ARG A 140 -21.15 -0.45 -18.16
N LYS A 141 -20.19 0.42 -18.50
CA LYS A 141 -19.85 0.73 -19.90
C LYS A 141 -19.25 -0.48 -20.61
N LYS A 142 -18.24 -1.13 -20.00
CA LYS A 142 -17.60 -2.34 -20.52
C LYS A 142 -18.61 -3.48 -20.74
N ALA A 143 -19.58 -3.63 -19.84
CA ALA A 143 -20.66 -4.59 -19.98
C ALA A 143 -21.64 -4.27 -21.13
N ARG A 144 -21.81 -2.99 -21.50
CA ARG A 144 -22.61 -2.60 -22.68
C ARG A 144 -21.84 -2.86 -23.96
N GLU A 145 -20.56 -2.50 -24.00
CA GLU A 145 -19.68 -2.73 -25.15
C GLU A 145 -19.53 -4.23 -25.44
N SER A 146 -19.31 -5.05 -24.41
CA SER A 146 -19.20 -6.50 -24.56
C SER A 146 -20.49 -7.11 -25.13
N LYS A 147 -21.68 -6.60 -24.76
CA LYS A 147 -22.96 -7.02 -25.34
C LYS A 147 -23.09 -6.65 -26.81
N ILE A 148 -22.64 -5.45 -27.20
CA ILE A 148 -22.65 -5.00 -28.60
C ILE A 148 -21.71 -5.87 -29.44
N ILE A 149 -20.48 -6.07 -28.97
CA ILE A 149 -19.47 -6.91 -29.63
C ILE A 149 -19.96 -8.35 -29.73
N ALA A 150 -20.55 -8.91 -28.67
CA ALA A 150 -21.10 -10.27 -28.71
C ALA A 150 -22.19 -10.42 -29.77
N LYS A 151 -23.05 -9.40 -29.94
CA LYS A 151 -24.07 -9.38 -30.99
C LYS A 151 -23.46 -9.33 -32.38
N GLU A 152 -22.46 -8.48 -32.61
CA GLU A 152 -21.75 -8.37 -33.89
C GLU A 152 -20.98 -9.65 -34.23
N VAL A 153 -20.30 -10.26 -33.25
CA VAL A 153 -19.62 -11.55 -33.43
C VAL A 153 -20.63 -12.64 -33.80
N GLN A 154 -21.82 -12.64 -33.19
CA GLN A 154 -22.85 -13.61 -33.52
C GLN A 154 -23.41 -13.42 -34.93
N THR A 155 -23.63 -12.18 -35.38
CA THR A 155 -24.09 -11.91 -36.76
C THR A 155 -23.02 -12.28 -37.77
N GLN A 156 -21.75 -12.00 -37.51
CA GLN A 156 -20.62 -12.39 -38.36
C GLN A 156 -20.48 -13.92 -38.46
N LYS A 157 -20.53 -14.65 -37.34
CA LYS A 157 -20.52 -16.12 -37.32
C LYS A 157 -21.67 -16.71 -38.15
N ASN A 158 -22.86 -16.13 -38.07
CA ASN A 158 -24.00 -16.58 -38.86
C ASN A 158 -23.80 -16.32 -40.36
N LYS A 159 -23.27 -15.14 -40.74
CA LYS A 159 -22.91 -14.82 -42.14
C LYS A 159 -21.86 -15.79 -42.67
N GLU A 160 -20.82 -16.08 -41.90
CA GLU A 160 -19.76 -17.02 -42.27
C GLU A 160 -20.31 -18.44 -42.45
N ARG A 161 -21.14 -18.92 -41.52
CA ARG A 161 -21.81 -20.23 -41.65
C ARG A 161 -22.68 -20.30 -42.90
N ALA A 162 -23.43 -19.25 -43.21
CA ALA A 162 -24.25 -19.19 -44.42
C ALA A 162 -23.39 -19.21 -45.70
N LYS A 163 -22.25 -18.51 -45.69
CA LYS A 163 -21.28 -18.51 -46.80
C LYS A 163 -20.66 -19.90 -47.00
N ARG A 164 -20.16 -20.53 -45.93
CA ARG A 164 -19.62 -21.90 -45.97
C ARG A 164 -20.65 -22.90 -46.53
N LYS A 165 -21.90 -22.87 -46.05
CA LYS A 165 -22.98 -23.72 -46.59
C LYS A 165 -23.22 -23.52 -48.08
N LYS A 166 -23.16 -22.28 -48.58
CA LYS A 166 -23.29 -22.02 -50.03
C LYS A 166 -22.12 -22.60 -50.81
N GLU A 167 -20.89 -22.37 -50.34
CA GLU A 167 -19.66 -22.91 -50.93
C GLU A 167 -19.68 -24.45 -50.96
N ASP A 168 -20.16 -25.09 -49.89
CA ASP A 168 -20.34 -26.55 -49.79
C ASP A 168 -21.39 -27.08 -50.80
N ILE A 169 -22.52 -26.38 -50.96
CA ILE A 169 -23.54 -26.78 -51.95
C ILE A 169 -23.01 -26.62 -53.38
N GLU A 170 -22.26 -25.56 -53.66
CA GLU A 170 -21.65 -25.33 -54.97
C GLU A 170 -20.56 -26.37 -55.30
N SER A 171 -19.75 -26.78 -54.32
CA SER A 171 -18.75 -27.83 -54.51
C SER A 171 -19.40 -29.18 -54.82
N VAL A 172 -20.47 -29.55 -54.10
CA VAL A 172 -21.24 -30.78 -54.38
C VAL A 172 -21.92 -30.72 -55.76
N LYS A 173 -22.46 -29.56 -56.18
CA LYS A 173 -23.01 -29.39 -57.53
C LYS A 173 -21.95 -29.53 -58.63
N LYS A 174 -20.74 -29.01 -58.41
CA LYS A 174 -19.61 -29.20 -59.33
C LYS A 174 -19.21 -30.66 -59.47
N TRP A 175 -19.31 -31.45 -58.40
CA TRP A 175 -19.04 -32.89 -58.43
C TRP A 175 -20.15 -33.73 -59.09
N ARG A 176 -21.38 -33.21 -59.14
CA ARG A 176 -22.54 -33.88 -59.77
C ARG A 176 -22.66 -33.64 -61.27
N LYS A 177 -21.70 -32.92 -61.89
CA LYS A 177 -21.65 -32.64 -63.32
C LYS A 177 -20.47 -33.39 -63.94
#